data_AF-A0A382A3J3-F1
#
_entry.id   AF-A0A382A3J3-F1
#
_cell.length_a   1.000
_cell.length_b   1.000
_cell.length_c   1.000
_cell.angle_alpha   90.00
_cell.angle_beta   90.00
_cell.angle_gamma   90.00
#
_symmetry.space_group_name_H-M   'P 1'
#
loop_
_entity.id
_entity.type
_entity.pdbx_description
1 polymer ?
#
loop_
_entity_poly.entity_id
_entity_poly.type
_entity_poly.pdbx_seq_one_letter_code
_entity_poly.pdbx_strand_id
1 'polypeptide(L)' 'MPPVQKVPIAVYSFTDMTGQRKPGDGVALISMAVTQGAHVWLLQSLKRAGAGKWFMVVERIGLANLLKER' A
#
# COMPACT_ATOMS: atom_id res chain seq x y z
N MET A 1 22.34 -9.50 7.15
CA MET A 1 21.86 -10.70 7.86
C MET A 1 20.38 -10.53 8.16
N PRO A 2 19.50 -11.53 7.95
CA PRO A 2 18.09 -11.42 8.36
C PRO A 2 17.96 -11.42 9.89
N PRO A 3 16.87 -10.87 10.45
CA PRO A 3 16.63 -10.91 11.89
C PRO A 3 16.41 -12.35 12.36
N VAL A 4 16.68 -12.61 13.65
CA VAL A 4 16.48 -13.94 14.27
C VAL A 4 15.01 -14.39 14.15
N GLN A 5 14.08 -13.44 14.24
CA GLN A 5 12.65 -13.65 14.01
C GLN A 5 12.13 -12.60 13.03
N LYS A 6 11.18 -12.99 12.17
CA LYS A 6 10.49 -12.02 11.30
C LYS A 6 9.81 -10.96 12.14
N VAL A 7 10.01 -9.70 11.77
CA VAL A 7 9.40 -8.56 12.45
C VAL A 7 7.93 -8.44 11.99
N PRO A 8 6.95 -8.46 12.91
CA PRO A 8 5.55 -8.21 12.55
C PRO A 8 5.37 -6.76 12.12
N ILE A 9 4.69 -6.54 11.00
CA ILE A 9 4.35 -5.20 10.50
C ILE A 9 2.91 -5.17 9.99
N ALA A 10 2.16 -4.13 10.37
CA ALA A 10 0.80 -3.90 9.91
C ALA A 10 0.76 -2.71 8.96
N VAL A 11 0.19 -2.89 7.77
CA VAL A 11 -0.05 -1.81 6.80
C VAL A 11 -1.51 -1.44 6.83
N TYR A 12 -1.80 -0.22 7.29
CA TYR A 12 -3.16 0.32 7.44
C TYR A 12 -3.65 1.06 6.20
N SER A 13 -2.82 1.97 5.69
CA SER A 13 -3.08 2.74 4.48
C SER A 13 -1.76 3.14 3.83
N PHE A 14 -1.80 3.32 2.51
CA PHE A 14 -0.71 3.90 1.74
C PHE A 14 -1.32 4.69 0.60
N THR A 15 -1.63 5.95 0.88
CA THR A 15 -2.37 6.85 0.01
C THR A 15 -1.44 7.89 -0.60
N ASP A 16 -1.77 8.31 -1.82
CA ASP A 16 -1.10 9.46 -2.43
C ASP A 16 -1.50 10.74 -1.67
N MET A 17 -0.49 11.48 -1.20
CA MET A 17 -0.67 12.78 -0.52
C MET A 17 -0.21 13.96 -1.38
N THR A 18 0.20 13.73 -2.62
CA THR A 18 0.66 14.80 -3.52
C THR A 18 -0.50 15.67 -4.03
N GLY A 19 -1.72 15.11 -4.05
CA GLY A 19 -2.92 15.77 -4.57
C GLY A 19 -2.87 16.05 -6.08
N GLN A 20 -1.90 15.49 -6.78
CA GLN A 20 -1.66 15.80 -8.19
C GLN A 20 -2.71 15.12 -9.07
N ARG A 21 -3.31 15.91 -9.95
CA ARG A 21 -4.18 15.42 -11.03
C ARG A 21 -3.41 15.38 -12.33
N LYS A 22 -3.86 14.58 -13.29
CA LYS A 22 -3.28 14.60 -14.63
C LYS A 22 -3.45 16.02 -15.22
N PRO A 23 -2.42 16.60 -15.85
CA PRO A 23 -2.56 17.85 -16.60
C PRO A 23 -3.40 17.62 -17.85
N GLY A 24 -4.21 18.61 -18.23
CA GLY A 24 -5.13 18.51 -19.36
C GLY A 24 -5.27 19.81 -20.13
N ASP A 25 -5.49 19.70 -21.44
CA ASP A 25 -5.56 20.81 -22.39
C ASP A 25 -6.96 21.48 -22.41
N GLY A 26 -7.43 21.93 -21.24
CA GLY A 26 -8.63 22.77 -21.12
C GLY A 26 -9.91 22.09 -20.63
N VAL A 27 -9.92 20.78 -20.36
CA VAL A 27 -11.05 20.06 -19.74
C VAL A 27 -10.67 19.60 -18.33
N ALA A 28 -11.60 19.71 -17.37
CA ALA A 28 -11.37 19.26 -16.00
C ALA A 28 -11.10 17.74 -15.96
N LEU A 29 -9.86 17.36 -15.60
CA LEU A 29 -9.48 15.96 -15.44
C LEU A 29 -9.77 15.47 -14.02
N ILE A 30 -10.56 14.40 -13.93
CA ILE A 30 -10.90 13.72 -12.66
C ILE A 30 -9.80 12.69 -12.29
N SER A 31 -8.92 12.33 -13.23
CA SER A 31 -7.87 11.34 -13.02
C SER A 31 -6.70 11.88 -12.17
N MET A 32 -6.26 11.08 -11.21
CA MET A 32 -5.05 11.34 -10.43
C MET A 32 -3.78 11.11 -11.26
N ALA A 33 -2.73 11.89 -10.99
CA ALA A 33 -1.42 11.72 -11.62
C ALA A 33 -0.67 10.50 -11.04
N VAL A 34 -0.92 10.15 -9.78
CA VAL A 34 -0.31 9.01 -9.09
C VAL A 34 -1.30 7.85 -8.98
N THR A 35 -0.78 6.63 -9.09
CA THR A 35 -1.59 5.41 -8.95
C THR A 35 -2.22 5.29 -7.56
N GLN A 36 -3.48 4.92 -7.53
CA GLN A 36 -4.22 4.64 -6.29
C GLN A 36 -3.98 3.20 -5.79
N GLY A 37 -3.26 2.38 -6.55
CA GLY A 37 -2.88 0.99 -6.21
C GLY A 37 -1.50 0.85 -5.59
N ALA A 38 -0.84 1.94 -5.19
CA ALA A 38 0.55 1.94 -4.73
C ALA A 38 0.78 1.04 -3.50
N HIS A 39 -0.25 0.85 -2.66
CA HIS A 39 -0.20 -0.02 -1.49
C HIS A 39 0.17 -1.47 -1.86
N VAL A 40 -0.30 -2.00 -2.99
CA VAL A 40 0.04 -3.36 -3.45
C VAL A 40 1.54 -3.52 -3.62
N TRP A 41 2.20 -2.52 -4.22
CA TRP A 41 3.64 -2.50 -4.42
C TRP A 41 4.41 -2.45 -3.10
N LEU A 42 3.95 -1.65 -2.14
CA LEU A 42 4.52 -1.60 -0.80
C LEU A 42 4.46 -2.98 -0.12
N LEU A 43 3.29 -3.62 -0.13
CA LEU A 43 3.10 -4.93 0.48
C LEU A 43 4.00 -5.99 -0.16
N GLN A 44 4.08 -6.02 -1.49
CA GLN A 44 4.97 -6.95 -2.20
C GLN A 44 6.44 -6.69 -1.87
N SER A 45 6.84 -5.43 -1.73
CA SER A 45 8.20 -5.05 -1.35
C SER A 45 8.54 -5.54 0.06
N LEU A 46 7.62 -5.34 1.03
CA LEU A 46 7.79 -5.85 2.39
C LEU A 46 7.83 -7.38 2.44
N LYS A 47 6.99 -8.07 1.67
CA LYS A 47 6.97 -9.54 1.59
C LYS A 47 8.26 -10.11 0.98
N ARG A 48 8.93 -9.37 0.07
CA ARG A 48 10.16 -9.81 -0.62
C ARG A 48 11.45 -9.35 0.06
N ALA A 49 11.38 -8.34 0.92
CA ALA A 49 12.53 -7.78 1.61
C ALA A 49 13.36 -8.87 2.32
N GLY A 50 14.68 -8.82 2.12
CA GLY A 50 15.60 -9.82 2.66
C GLY A 50 15.30 -11.24 2.22
N ALA A 51 14.91 -11.44 0.95
CA ALA A 51 14.45 -12.72 0.41
C ALA A 51 13.25 -13.32 1.19
N GLY A 52 12.36 -12.46 1.66
CA GLY A 52 11.17 -12.82 2.43
C GLY A 52 11.42 -13.25 3.88
N LYS A 53 12.62 -12.99 4.41
CA LYS A 53 13.02 -13.38 5.77
C LYS A 53 12.89 -12.26 6.80
N TRP A 54 12.56 -11.04 6.38
CA TRP A 54 12.59 -9.88 7.29
C TRP A 54 11.26 -9.63 8.00
N PHE A 55 10.13 -9.72 7.28
CA PHE A 55 8.86 -9.25 7.80
C PHE A 55 7.76 -10.31 7.76
N MET A 56 6.91 -10.30 8.80
CA MET A 56 5.59 -10.91 8.79
C MET A 56 4.58 -9.79 8.53
N VAL A 57 4.14 -9.69 7.27
CA VAL A 57 3.28 -8.58 6.81
C VAL A 57 1.82 -8.89 7.05
N VAL A 58 1.13 -7.97 7.73
CA VAL A 58 -0.30 -8.04 8.03
C VAL A 58 -1.03 -6.91 7.31
N GLU A 59 -1.99 -7.26 6.47
CA GLU A 59 -2.78 -6.30 5.69
C GLU A 59 -4.01 -5.87 6.51
N ARG A 60 -4.20 -4.55 6.69
CA ARG A 60 -5.34 -3.99 7.42
C ARG A 60 -6.26 -3.14 6.53
N ILE A 61 -5.87 -2.91 5.27
CA ILE A 61 -6.57 -2.04 4.32
C ILE A 61 -8.03 -2.50 4.06
N GLY A 62 -8.28 -3.81 4.01
CA GLY A 62 -9.62 -4.38 3.83
C GLY A 62 -10.34 -4.75 5.13
N LEU A 63 -9.73 -4.54 6.30
CA LEU A 63 -10.27 -5.04 7.57
C LEU A 63 -11.62 -4.39 7.92
N ALA A 64 -11.79 -3.09 7.60
CA ALA A 64 -13.05 -2.39 7.84
C ALA A 64 -14.22 -2.99 7.02
N ASN A 65 -13.97 -3.47 5.80
CA ASN A 65 -14.98 -4.15 4.99
C ASN A 65 -15.33 -5.52 5.58
N LEU A 66 -14.32 -6.29 5.99
CA LEU A 66 -14.52 -7.60 6.63
C LEU A 66 -15.28 -7.52 7.96
N LEU A 67 -15.11 -6.44 8.72
CA LEU A 67 -15.83 -6.21 9.98
C LEU A 67 -17.28 -5.78 9.77
N LYS A 68 -17.61 -5.19 8.61
CA LYS A 68 -18.97 -4.73 8.26
C LYS A 68 -19.86 -5.85 7.72
N GLU A 69 -19.27 -6.90 7.17
CA GLU A 69 -19.98 -8.06 6.61
C GLU A 69 -20.33 -9.15 7.67
N ARG A 70 -20.05 -8.89 8.95
CA ARG A 70 -20.41 -9.74 10.09
C ARG A 70 -21.48 -9.10 10.95
#